data_AF-A0A453CUD6-F1
#
_entry.id   AF-A0A453CUD6-F1
#
_cell.length_a   1.000
_cell.length_b   1.000
_cell.length_c   1.000
_cell.angle_alpha   90.00
_cell.angle_beta   90.00
_cell.angle_gamma   90.00
#
_symmetry.space_group_name_H-M   'P 1'
#
loop_
_entity.id
_entity.type
_entity.pdbx_description
1 polymer ?
#
loop_
_entity_poly.entity_id
_entity_poly.type
_entity_poly.pdbx_seq_one_letter_code
_entity_poly.pdbx_strand_id
1 'polypeptide(L)'
;MDKPGGEGATKQQMIDCYIQTLAKVVGSEEEAKKRIYNVSCERYFGFGCEIDEETSNKLEGLPGVLFVLPDSYVDAENKDYGGKLTAYVLIIPLSCRIL
;
A
#
# COMPACT_ATOMS: atom_id res chain seq x y z
N MET A 1 4.26 7.56 2.72
CA MET A 1 4.04 7.86 4.13
C MET A 1 5.23 8.63 4.62
N ASP A 2 5.05 9.50 5.60
CA ASP A 2 6.19 10.18 6.24
C ASP A 2 6.89 9.23 7.21
N LYS A 3 8.18 8.94 6.96
CA LYS A 3 9.06 8.10 7.79
C LYS A 3 8.37 6.84 8.39
N PRO A 4 7.86 5.91 7.57
CA PRO A 4 7.20 4.71 8.08
C PRO A 4 8.16 3.90 8.97
N GLY A 5 7.70 3.49 10.15
CA GLY A 5 8.53 2.80 11.14
C GLY A 5 9.52 3.70 11.92
N GLY A 6 9.59 5.00 11.63
CA GLY A 6 10.43 5.98 12.34
C GLY A 6 11.78 6.29 11.68
N GLU A 7 12.58 7.14 12.33
CA GLU A 7 13.93 7.50 11.83
C GLU A 7 14.88 6.30 11.88
N GLY A 8 15.57 6.03 10.77
CA GLY A 8 16.49 4.91 10.65
C GLY A 8 15.82 3.54 10.62
N ALA A 9 14.50 3.48 10.35
CA ALA A 9 13.76 2.23 10.28
C ALA A 9 14.34 1.25 9.24
N THR A 10 14.37 -0.02 9.60
CA THR A 10 14.68 -1.11 8.67
C THR A 10 13.53 -1.33 7.69
N LYS A 11 13.81 -1.98 6.55
CA LYS A 11 12.78 -2.35 5.56
C LYS A 11 11.63 -3.15 6.19
N GLN A 12 11.93 -4.06 7.11
CA GLN A 12 10.89 -4.86 7.78
C GLN A 12 9.98 -3.97 8.64
N GLN A 13 10.55 -3.04 9.42
CA GLN A 13 9.76 -2.11 10.23
C GLN A 13 8.87 -1.19 9.39
N MET A 14 9.34 -0.78 8.19
CA MET A 14 8.50 -0.04 7.24
C MET A 14 7.33 -0.90 6.74
N ILE A 15 7.60 -2.15 6.36
CA ILE A 15 6.57 -3.09 5.89
C ILE A 15 5.54 -3.38 6.99
N ASP A 16 5.99 -3.59 8.22
CA ASP A 16 5.10 -3.81 9.37
C ASP A 16 4.21 -2.57 9.60
N CYS A 17 4.77 -1.36 9.46
CA CYS A 17 4.01 -0.11 9.53
C CYS A 17 2.93 -0.01 8.43
N TYR A 18 3.24 -0.43 7.20
CA TYR A 18 2.26 -0.46 6.09
C TYR A 18 1.11 -1.43 6.38
N ILE A 19 1.44 -2.64 6.83
CA ILE A 19 0.46 -3.67 7.20
C ILE A 19 -0.45 -3.17 8.31
N GLN A 20 0.13 -2.61 9.38
CA GLN A 20 -0.62 -2.06 10.51
C GLN A 20 -1.52 -0.89 10.09
N THR A 21 -1.06 -0.07 9.15
CA THR A 21 -1.85 1.07 8.64
C THR A 21 -3.07 0.58 7.89
N LEU A 22 -2.90 -0.37 6.96
CA LEU A 22 -4.04 -0.92 6.22
C LEU A 22 -4.97 -1.74 7.12
N ALA A 23 -4.43 -2.47 8.10
CA ALA A 23 -5.21 -3.26 9.06
C ALA A 23 -6.24 -2.42 9.82
N LYS A 24 -5.98 -1.13 10.07
CA LYS A 24 -6.92 -0.22 10.73
C LYS A 24 -8.23 -0.02 9.96
N VAL A 25 -8.21 -0.18 8.64
CA VAL A 25 -9.38 0.04 7.77
C VAL A 25 -9.95 -1.26 7.20
N VAL A 26 -9.14 -2.31 7.07
CA VAL A 26 -9.59 -3.63 6.57
C VAL A 26 -9.88 -4.64 7.69
N GLY A 27 -9.60 -4.29 8.94
CA GLY A 27 -10.01 -5.05 10.14
C GLY A 27 -8.97 -6.02 10.71
N SER A 28 -7.96 -6.44 9.94
CA SER A 28 -6.86 -7.28 10.45
C SER A 28 -5.57 -7.17 9.65
N GLU A 29 -4.43 -7.51 10.28
CA GLU A 29 -3.14 -7.60 9.58
C GLU A 29 -3.10 -8.72 8.54
N GLU A 30 -3.84 -9.81 8.77
CA GLU A 30 -3.92 -10.94 7.85
C GLU A 30 -4.62 -10.54 6.55
N GLU A 31 -5.70 -9.74 6.66
CA GLU A 31 -6.39 -9.20 5.50
C GLU A 31 -5.56 -8.12 4.81
N ALA A 32 -4.87 -7.27 5.56
CA ALA A 32 -3.96 -6.27 5.01
C ALA A 32 -2.85 -6.93 4.18
N LYS A 33 -2.22 -8.00 4.68
CA LYS A 33 -1.18 -8.74 3.96
C LYS A 33 -1.67 -9.34 2.63
N LYS A 34 -2.93 -9.75 2.54
CA LYS A 34 -3.52 -10.28 1.30
C LYS A 34 -3.77 -9.18 0.27
N ARG A 35 -4.15 -7.98 0.73
CA ARG A 35 -4.51 -6.85 -0.13
C ARG A 35 -3.32 -6.05 -0.60
N ILE A 36 -2.20 -6.07 0.11
CA ILE A 36 -0.96 -5.42 -0.31
C ILE A 36 -0.27 -6.26 -1.38
N TYR A 37 -0.22 -5.76 -2.62
CA TYR A 37 0.47 -6.42 -3.74
C TYR A 37 1.87 -5.85 -4.01
N ASN A 38 2.17 -4.67 -3.46
CA ASN A 38 3.43 -3.96 -3.70
C ASN A 38 3.82 -3.08 -2.51
N VAL A 39 5.12 -3.03 -2.21
CA VAL A 39 5.71 -2.14 -1.21
C VAL A 39 6.97 -1.47 -1.76
N SER A 40 7.17 -0.21 -1.39
CA SER A 40 8.41 0.52 -1.64
C SER A 40 8.95 1.11 -0.33
N CYS A 41 10.26 0.94 -0.14
CA CYS A 41 11.00 1.34 1.05
C CYS A 41 12.25 2.17 0.71
N GLU A 42 12.36 2.64 -0.54
CA GLU A 42 13.58 3.32 -1.03
C GLU A 42 13.23 4.54 -1.90
N ARG A 43 12.70 4.34 -3.12
CA ARG A 43 12.43 5.45 -4.06
C ARG A 43 11.30 6.35 -3.60
N TYR A 44 10.30 5.73 -2.98
CA TYR A 44 9.22 6.37 -2.25
C TYR A 44 8.84 5.45 -1.09
N PHE A 45 8.24 6.02 -0.06
CA PHE A 45 7.75 5.26 1.08
C PHE A 45 6.26 5.05 0.90
N GLY A 46 5.83 3.84 0.58
CA GLY A 46 4.42 3.58 0.32
C GLY A 46 4.13 2.15 -0.11
N PHE A 47 2.85 1.85 -0.23
CA PHE A 47 2.37 0.54 -0.63
C PHE A 47 1.18 0.64 -1.58
N GLY A 48 1.07 -0.34 -2.47
CA GLY A 48 -0.09 -0.55 -3.33
C GLY A 48 -1.00 -1.60 -2.70
N CYS A 49 -2.31 -1.33 -2.66
CA CYS A 49 -3.29 -2.26 -2.15
C CYS A 49 -4.62 -2.25 -2.90
N GLU A 50 -5.38 -3.33 -2.74
CA GLU A 50 -6.71 -3.53 -3.33
C GLU A 50 -7.81 -3.33 -2.29
N ILE A 51 -8.50 -2.20 -2.39
CA ILE A 51 -9.59 -1.79 -1.52
C ILE A 51 -10.60 -0.96 -2.33
N ASP A 52 -11.87 -0.98 -1.94
CA ASP A 52 -12.86 -0.10 -2.54
C ASP A 52 -12.63 1.38 -2.16
N GLU A 53 -13.25 2.28 -2.90
CA GLU A 53 -13.15 3.73 -2.72
C GLU A 53 -13.62 4.19 -1.34
N GLU A 54 -14.66 3.56 -0.79
CA GLU A 54 -15.14 3.90 0.56
C GLU A 54 -14.07 3.59 1.62
N THR A 55 -13.36 2.49 1.45
CA THR A 55 -12.28 2.06 2.34
C THR A 55 -11.02 2.89 2.14
N SER A 56 -10.69 3.29 0.90
CA SER A 56 -9.54 4.17 0.63
C SER A 56 -9.72 5.54 1.30
N ASN A 57 -10.95 6.08 1.28
CA ASN A 57 -11.26 7.36 1.93
C ASN A 57 -11.03 7.33 3.45
N LYS A 58 -11.07 6.14 4.09
CA LYS A 58 -10.78 5.98 5.53
C LYS A 58 -9.27 6.07 5.83
N LEU A 59 -8.40 5.92 4.83
CA LEU A 59 -6.96 6.10 4.97
C LEU A 59 -6.56 7.58 4.95
N GLU A 60 -7.34 8.41 4.26
CA GLU A 60 -7.17 9.87 4.25
C GLU A 60 -7.42 10.43 5.65
N GLY A 61 -6.34 10.82 6.34
CA GLY A 61 -6.39 11.32 7.71
C GLY A 61 -5.80 10.39 8.76
N LEU A 62 -5.36 9.17 8.38
CA LEU A 62 -4.55 8.37 9.30
C LEU A 62 -3.17 9.01 9.50
N PRO A 63 -2.65 9.04 10.74
CA PRO A 63 -1.31 9.56 11.00
C PRO A 63 -0.24 8.87 10.14
N GLY A 64 0.56 9.67 9.45
CA GLY A 64 1.65 9.20 8.58
C GLY A 64 1.25 8.93 7.14
N VAL A 65 -0.04 8.87 6.81
CA VAL A 65 -0.51 8.83 5.41
C VAL A 65 -0.47 10.26 4.85
N LEU A 66 0.25 10.44 3.74
CA LEU A 66 0.34 11.75 3.08
C LEU A 66 -0.62 11.84 1.91
N PHE A 67 -0.69 10.79 1.10
CA PHE A 67 -1.57 10.74 -0.06
C PHE A 67 -2.20 9.36 -0.22
N VAL A 68 -3.46 9.35 -0.67
CA VAL A 68 -4.17 8.19 -1.17
C VAL A 68 -4.47 8.47 -2.63
N LEU A 69 -3.85 7.73 -3.55
CA LEU A 69 -3.98 7.97 -4.99
C LEU A 69 -4.52 6.71 -5.67
N PRO A 70 -5.36 6.82 -6.71
CA PRO A 70 -5.65 5.70 -7.57
C PRO A 70 -4.35 5.21 -8.23
N ASP A 71 -4.10 3.92 -8.18
CA ASP A 71 -2.91 3.32 -8.77
C ASP A 71 -3.15 3.03 -10.26
N SER A 72 -2.07 3.11 -11.04
CA SER A 72 -2.09 2.92 -12.48
C SER A 72 -0.96 2.00 -12.90
N TYR A 73 -1.19 1.18 -13.93
CA TYR A 73 -0.13 0.35 -14.49
C TYR A 73 1.05 1.21 -14.98
N VAL A 74 2.26 0.84 -14.57
CA VAL A 74 3.51 1.33 -15.15
C VAL A 74 3.74 0.63 -16.50
N ASP A 75 3.38 -0.65 -16.58
CA ASP A 75 3.32 -1.42 -17.81
C ASP A 75 1.92 -2.03 -17.96
N ALA A 76 1.11 -1.44 -18.85
CA ALA A 76 -0.27 -1.85 -19.08
C ALA A 76 -0.39 -3.22 -19.79
N GLU A 77 0.61 -3.60 -20.59
CA GLU A 77 0.60 -4.88 -21.31
C GLU A 77 0.78 -6.04 -20.32
N ASN A 78 1.71 -5.87 -19.39
CA ASN A 78 2.01 -6.87 -18.34
C ASN A 78 1.20 -6.66 -17.04
N LYS A 79 0.35 -5.63 -16.98
CA LYS A 79 -0.41 -5.24 -15.79
C LYS A 79 0.46 -5.07 -14.54
N ASP A 80 1.64 -4.48 -14.72
CA ASP A 80 2.60 -4.23 -13.65
C ASP A 80 2.40 -2.80 -13.10
N TYR A 81 2.17 -2.69 -11.80
CA TYR A 81 2.05 -1.42 -11.07
C TYR A 81 3.42 -0.85 -10.62
N GLY A 82 4.51 -1.56 -10.89
CA GLY A 82 5.88 -1.17 -10.60
C GLY A 82 6.25 -1.29 -9.12
N GLY A 83 7.28 -2.07 -8.81
CA GLY A 83 7.78 -2.28 -7.45
C GLY A 83 8.12 -3.75 -7.21
N LYS A 84 8.32 -4.18 -5.95
CA LYS A 84 8.63 -5.59 -5.67
C LYS A 84 7.32 -6.37 -5.52
N LEU A 85 6.92 -7.07 -6.57
CA LEU A 85 5.73 -7.93 -6.62
C LEU A 85 5.78 -9.00 -5.52
N THR A 86 4.77 -9.03 -4.65
CA THR A 86 4.59 -10.07 -3.63
C THR A 86 3.46 -11.06 -3.96
N ALA A 87 2.60 -10.79 -4.94
CA ALA A 87 1.54 -11.70 -5.38
C ALA A 87 1.11 -11.43 -6.84
N TYR A 88 0.66 -12.48 -7.56
CA TYR A 88 0.03 -12.39 -8.88
C TYR A 88 -1.50 -12.44 -8.72
N VAL A 89 -2.21 -11.33 -8.88
CA VAL A 89 -3.66 -11.34 -9.14
C VAL A 89 -3.99 -10.23 -10.14
N LEU A 90 -4.91 -10.57 -11.05
CA LEU A 90 -5.26 -9.88 -12.29
C LEU A 90 -6.74 -9.47 -12.19
N ILE A 91 -7.05 -8.20 -12.54
CA ILE A 91 -8.38 -7.57 -12.71
C ILE A 91 -9.12 -7.20 -11.41
N ILE A 92 -8.96 -5.98 -10.87
CA ILE A 92 -9.67 -5.53 -9.67
C ILE A 92 -10.10 -4.05 -9.79
N PRO A 93 -11.34 -3.67 -9.37
CA PRO A 93 -11.81 -2.30 -9.40
C PRO A 93 -11.15 -1.49 -8.26
N LEU A 94 -10.48 -0.40 -8.63
CA LEU A 94 -9.68 0.52 -7.80
C LEU A 94 -8.52 -0.13 -7.02
N SER A 95 -7.34 -0.13 -7.64
CA SER A 95 -6.07 -0.23 -6.93
C SER A 95 -5.70 1.15 -6.37
N CYS A 96 -5.17 1.24 -5.14
CA CYS A 96 -4.76 2.48 -4.51
C CYS A 96 -3.28 2.45 -4.10
N ARG A 97 -2.56 3.55 -4.33
CA ARG A 97 -1.19 3.80 -3.89
C ARG A 97 -1.20 4.75 -2.70
N ILE A 98 -0.69 4.28 -1.57
CA ILE A 98 -0.60 5.03 -0.33
C ILE A 98 0.81 5.58 -0.19
N LEU A 99 0.94 6.92 -0.22
CA LEU A 99 2.20 7.67 -0.15
C LEU A 99 2.28 8.60 1.05
#